data_AF-A0A3A0VYC7-F1
#
_entry.id   AF-A0A3A0VYC7-F1
#
_cell.length_a   1.000
_cell.length_b   1.000
_cell.length_c   1.000
_cell.angle_alpha   90.00
_cell.angle_beta   90.00
_cell.angle_gamma   90.00
#
_symmetry.space_group_name_H-M   'P 1'
#
loop_
_entity.id
_entity.type
_entity.pdbx_description
1 polymer ?
#
loop_
_entity_poly.entity_id
_entity_poly.type
_entity_poly.pdbx_seq_one_letter_code
_entity_poly.pdbx_strand_id
1 'polypeptide(L)'
;MKKKIVAVISATCLLAGCGSQNLGPLEEKTTKLRDDNHKLKSNIQELKQNISKENQKITSLNKDKKNMKQAKENKKKATNLKASSTYYKSVAKRIDEYNQIDADVTKNKGNKDIESKLTDINNQLDSAYSDYTTQVDKERMSDSDKAKDKDIKRLNKDLSKAITEIKDGYTTKDKKKIEKGQKLLSSVTITSN
;
A
#
# COMPACT_ATOMS: atom_id res chain seq x y z
N MET A 1 35.17 -23.03 35.03
CA MET A 1 34.04 -22.64 34.17
C MET A 1 32.81 -23.46 34.57
N LYS A 2 31.71 -22.74 34.83
CA LYS A 2 30.33 -23.18 35.16
C LYS A 2 29.75 -23.96 33.96
N LYS A 3 28.83 -24.94 34.01
CA LYS A 3 27.95 -25.60 35.00
C LYS A 3 27.49 -26.92 34.36
N LYS A 4 27.22 -27.94 35.18
CA LYS A 4 26.56 -29.21 34.79
C LYS A 4 25.05 -29.16 35.13
N ILE A 5 24.26 -30.02 34.45
CA ILE A 5 23.06 -30.77 34.96
C ILE A 5 21.76 -29.91 35.14
N VAL A 6 20.49 -30.32 34.88
CA VAL A 6 19.75 -31.52 34.41
C VAL A 6 18.24 -31.15 34.30
N ALA A 7 17.46 -31.99 33.59
CA ALA A 7 16.01 -32.32 33.72
C ALA A 7 14.87 -31.32 33.42
N VAL A 8 14.05 -31.75 32.45
CA VAL A 8 12.59 -32.04 32.49
C VAL A 8 11.73 -31.28 33.50
N ILE A 9 10.73 -30.55 32.97
CA ILE A 9 9.39 -30.45 33.58
C ILE A 9 8.36 -30.66 32.47
N SER A 10 7.82 -31.87 32.43
CA SER A 10 6.47 -32.15 31.98
C SER A 10 5.49 -31.65 33.05
N ALA A 11 4.58 -30.75 32.69
CA ALA A 11 3.38 -30.49 33.48
C ALA A 11 2.15 -30.43 32.57
N THR A 12 1.20 -31.23 32.97
CA THR A 12 0.01 -31.73 32.30
C THR A 12 -1.09 -30.67 32.16
N CYS A 13 -1.95 -30.91 31.18
CA CYS A 13 -3.32 -30.47 30.96
C CYS A 13 -4.08 -29.63 32.02
N LEU A 14 -4.82 -28.67 31.45
CA LEU A 14 -6.18 -28.20 31.80
C LEU A 14 -6.34 -27.27 33.02
N LEU A 15 -6.49 -25.99 32.71
CA LEU A 15 -7.57 -25.18 33.26
C LEU A 15 -8.38 -24.58 32.10
N ALA A 16 -9.28 -25.40 31.56
CA ALA A 16 -10.53 -24.90 31.01
C ALA A 16 -11.38 -24.47 32.21
N GLY A 17 -11.83 -23.20 32.23
CA GLY A 17 -12.84 -22.71 33.17
C GLY A 17 -12.45 -21.43 33.88
N CYS A 18 -12.70 -20.29 33.21
CA CYS A 18 -13.37 -19.10 33.76
C CYS A 18 -13.31 -17.98 32.71
N GLY A 19 -14.45 -17.64 32.09
CA GLY A 19 -14.60 -16.46 31.25
C GLY A 19 -14.87 -16.73 29.77
N SER A 20 -15.81 -17.63 29.47
CA SER A 20 -16.50 -17.63 28.18
C SER A 20 -17.30 -16.33 28.04
N GLN A 21 -16.70 -15.32 27.41
CA GLN A 21 -17.39 -14.27 26.67
C GLN A 21 -16.32 -13.43 25.97
N ASN A 22 -16.48 -13.26 24.65
CA ASN A 22 -15.72 -12.38 23.78
C ASN A 22 -14.45 -12.89 23.03
N LEU A 23 -14.26 -14.21 22.86
CA LEU A 23 -13.23 -14.70 21.92
C LEU A 23 -13.69 -14.74 20.46
N GLY A 24 -14.97 -15.01 20.16
CA GLY A 24 -15.50 -15.00 18.79
C GLY A 24 -15.26 -13.68 18.04
N PRO A 25 -15.55 -12.51 18.64
CA PRO A 25 -15.25 -11.22 18.03
C PRO A 25 -13.75 -10.93 17.91
N LEU A 26 -12.91 -11.50 18.77
CA LEU A 26 -11.46 -11.39 18.69
C LEU A 26 -10.91 -12.26 17.55
N GLU A 27 -11.33 -13.53 17.45
CA GLU A 27 -10.97 -14.43 16.34
C GLU A 27 -11.45 -13.88 14.99
N GLU A 28 -12.66 -13.32 14.93
CA GLU A 28 -13.20 -12.71 13.71
C GLU A 28 -12.44 -11.44 13.32
N LYS A 29 -12.08 -10.57 14.29
CA LYS A 29 -11.18 -9.43 14.05
C LYS A 29 -9.79 -9.88 13.61
N THR A 30 -9.25 -10.94 14.20
CA THR A 30 -7.91 -11.48 13.86
C THR A 30 -7.90 -12.09 12.46
N THR A 31 -9.00 -12.75 12.06
CA THR A 31 -9.17 -13.32 10.72
C THR A 31 -9.33 -12.20 9.68
N LYS A 32 -10.17 -11.19 9.93
CA LYS A 32 -10.28 -10.00 9.06
C LYS A 32 -8.96 -9.23 8.92
N LEU A 33 -8.23 -9.02 10.01
CA LEU A 33 -6.90 -8.39 9.97
C LEU A 33 -5.90 -9.21 9.14
N ARG A 34 -5.98 -10.55 9.20
CA ARG A 34 -5.15 -11.43 8.38
C ARG A 34 -5.52 -11.35 6.90
N ASP A 35 -6.82 -11.34 6.59
CA ASP A 35 -7.34 -11.27 5.22
C ASP A 35 -7.05 -9.90 4.58
N ASP A 36 -7.19 -8.82 5.34
CA ASP A 36 -6.86 -7.45 4.91
C ASP A 36 -5.34 -7.30 4.65
N ASN A 37 -4.50 -7.92 5.48
CA ASN A 37 -3.05 -7.97 5.27
C ASN A 37 -2.69 -8.80 4.02
N HIS A 38 -3.40 -9.91 3.78
CA HIS A 38 -3.27 -10.70 2.55
C HIS A 38 -3.66 -9.89 1.31
N LYS A 39 -4.71 -9.08 1.38
CA LYS A 39 -5.16 -8.23 0.27
C LYS A 39 -4.17 -7.11 -0.03
N LEU A 40 -3.62 -6.44 1.00
CA LEU A 40 -2.57 -5.43 0.81
C LEU A 40 -1.31 -6.05 0.17
N LYS A 41 -0.92 -7.24 0.60
CA LYS A 41 0.19 -7.99 0.00
C LYS A 41 -0.08 -8.37 -1.46
N SER A 42 -1.32 -8.78 -1.77
CA SER A 42 -1.77 -9.05 -3.14
C SER A 42 -1.69 -7.80 -4.02
N ASN A 43 -2.20 -6.67 -3.53
CA ASN A 43 -2.13 -5.37 -4.21
C ASN A 43 -0.68 -4.96 -4.49
N ILE A 44 0.25 -5.19 -3.55
CA ILE A 44 1.69 -4.95 -3.76
C ILE A 44 2.26 -5.85 -4.87
N GLN A 45 1.87 -7.13 -4.90
CA GLN A 45 2.32 -8.05 -5.96
C GLN A 45 1.78 -7.64 -7.33
N GLU A 46 0.52 -7.21 -7.39
CA GLU A 46 -0.11 -6.72 -8.61
C GLU A 46 0.58 -5.44 -9.12
N LEU A 47 0.89 -4.48 -8.23
CA LEU A 47 1.70 -3.30 -8.58
C LEU A 47 3.06 -3.69 -9.14
N LYS A 48 3.75 -4.67 -8.55
CA LYS A 48 5.05 -5.17 -9.05
C LYS A 48 4.92 -5.79 -10.45
N GLN A 49 3.86 -6.54 -10.71
CA GLN A 49 3.61 -7.10 -12.04
C GLN A 49 3.35 -6.01 -13.08
N ASN A 50 2.57 -4.99 -12.73
CA ASN A 50 2.30 -3.84 -13.61
C ASN A 50 3.58 -3.08 -13.94
N ILE A 51 4.43 -2.82 -12.95
CA ILE A 51 5.75 -2.20 -13.15
C ILE A 51 6.58 -3.00 -14.17
N SER A 52 6.60 -4.32 -14.06
CA SER A 52 7.35 -5.19 -14.97
C SER A 52 6.82 -5.12 -16.41
N LYS A 53 5.49 -5.21 -16.58
CA LYS A 53 4.83 -5.06 -17.89
C LYS A 53 5.11 -3.70 -18.52
N GLU A 54 5.04 -2.62 -17.74
CA GLU A 54 5.30 -1.26 -18.25
C GLU A 54 6.76 -1.07 -18.65
N ASN A 55 7.71 -1.61 -17.88
CA ASN A 55 9.13 -1.58 -18.24
C ASN A 55 9.45 -2.34 -19.53
N GLN A 56 8.81 -3.50 -19.75
CA GLN A 56 8.93 -4.23 -21.01
C GLN A 56 8.40 -3.42 -22.18
N LYS A 57 7.23 -2.79 -22.02
CA LYS A 57 6.62 -1.95 -23.07
C LYS A 57 7.48 -0.73 -23.39
N ILE A 58 8.07 -0.07 -22.39
CA ILE A 58 9.03 1.03 -22.58
C ILE A 58 10.25 0.55 -23.39
N THR A 59 10.80 -0.61 -23.07
CA THR A 59 11.95 -1.18 -23.80
C THR A 59 11.63 -1.41 -25.27
N SER A 60 10.45 -2.00 -25.57
CA SER A 60 10.00 -2.21 -26.94
C SER A 60 9.79 -0.90 -27.70
N LEU A 61 9.12 0.08 -27.08
CA LEU A 61 8.87 1.39 -27.68
C LEU A 61 10.17 2.15 -28.00
N ASN A 62 11.21 2.00 -27.18
CA ASN A 62 12.51 2.63 -27.41
C ASN A 62 13.32 1.98 -28.55
N LYS A 63 13.02 0.73 -28.91
CA LYS A 63 13.71 -0.01 -29.98
C LYS A 63 13.19 0.34 -31.39
N ASP A 64 11.94 0.79 -31.51
CA ASP A 64 11.31 1.15 -32.78
C ASP A 64 11.81 2.50 -33.33
N LYS A 65 12.83 2.46 -34.20
CA LYS A 65 13.43 3.63 -34.87
C LYS A 65 12.98 3.84 -36.33
N LYS A 66 12.02 3.07 -36.86
CA LYS A 66 11.73 2.99 -38.31
C LYS A 66 11.02 4.22 -38.92
N ASN A 67 10.42 5.12 -38.12
CA ASN A 67 9.73 6.33 -38.60
C ASN A 67 9.79 7.47 -37.56
N MET A 68 10.15 8.71 -37.97
CA MET A 68 10.32 9.84 -37.04
C MET A 68 9.02 10.25 -36.32
N LYS A 69 7.87 10.22 -37.00
CA LYS A 69 6.55 10.48 -36.39
C LYS A 69 6.18 9.41 -35.35
N GLN A 70 6.38 8.15 -35.72
CA GLN A 70 6.11 6.99 -34.88
C GLN A 70 7.05 6.94 -33.66
N ALA A 71 8.32 7.31 -33.83
CA ALA A 71 9.28 7.45 -32.74
C ALA A 71 8.88 8.56 -31.74
N LYS A 72 8.37 9.71 -32.22
CA LYS A 72 7.85 10.78 -31.36
C LYS A 72 6.62 10.34 -30.57
N GLU A 73 5.69 9.61 -31.20
CA GLU A 73 4.51 9.05 -30.53
C GLU A 73 4.89 7.96 -29.52
N ASN A 74 5.81 7.07 -29.87
CA ASN A 74 6.33 6.02 -28.97
C ASN A 74 7.05 6.61 -27.76
N LYS A 75 7.85 7.67 -27.95
CA LYS A 75 8.51 8.39 -26.86
C LYS A 75 7.50 8.96 -25.86
N LYS A 76 6.39 9.53 -26.34
CA LYS A 76 5.32 10.07 -25.48
C LYS A 76 4.59 8.97 -24.70
N LYS A 77 4.23 7.87 -25.36
CA LYS A 77 3.66 6.69 -24.70
C LYS A 77 4.60 6.15 -23.62
N ALA A 78 5.90 6.08 -23.92
CA ALA A 78 6.91 5.67 -22.96
C ALA A 78 6.98 6.64 -21.76
N THR A 79 6.84 7.95 -21.96
CA THR A 79 6.76 8.93 -20.87
C THR A 79 5.56 8.68 -19.95
N ASN A 80 4.36 8.54 -20.50
CA ASN A 80 3.15 8.31 -19.69
C ASN A 80 3.20 6.97 -18.92
N LEU A 81 3.74 5.92 -19.55
CA LEU A 81 3.99 4.63 -18.89
C LEU A 81 5.03 4.76 -17.77
N LYS A 82 6.12 5.51 -18.01
CA LYS A 82 7.16 5.73 -17.00
C LYS A 82 6.61 6.49 -15.79
N ALA A 83 5.77 7.51 -16.02
CA ALA A 83 5.11 8.26 -14.96
C ALA A 83 4.21 7.33 -14.13
N SER A 84 3.37 6.52 -14.79
CA SER A 84 2.48 5.55 -14.14
C SER A 84 3.25 4.52 -13.30
N SER A 85 4.29 3.91 -13.88
CA SER A 85 5.16 2.94 -13.21
C SER A 85 5.85 3.54 -11.98
N THR A 86 6.33 4.78 -12.10
CA THR A 86 6.98 5.51 -10.99
C THR A 86 5.99 5.76 -9.86
N TYR A 87 4.77 6.20 -10.18
CA TYR A 87 3.69 6.37 -9.20
C TYR A 87 3.40 5.07 -8.45
N TYR A 88 3.16 3.98 -9.18
CA TYR A 88 2.87 2.67 -8.60
C TYR A 88 3.99 2.15 -7.70
N LYS A 89 5.25 2.37 -8.08
CA LYS A 89 6.41 2.00 -7.26
C LYS A 89 6.45 2.78 -5.95
N SER A 90 6.19 4.09 -6.01
CA SER A 90 6.14 4.95 -4.83
C SER A 90 5.02 4.53 -3.87
N VAL A 91 3.81 4.31 -4.40
CA VAL A 91 2.65 3.82 -3.65
C VAL A 91 2.95 2.48 -2.98
N ALA A 92 3.45 1.49 -3.73
CA ALA A 92 3.80 0.18 -3.18
C ALA A 92 4.77 0.29 -2.01
N LYS A 93 5.80 1.15 -2.15
CA LYS A 93 6.79 1.37 -1.09
C LYS A 93 6.16 2.04 0.14
N ARG A 94 5.25 3.00 -0.04
CA ARG A 94 4.55 3.68 1.07
C ARG A 94 3.61 2.73 1.83
N ILE A 95 2.89 1.86 1.11
CA ILE A 95 2.04 0.84 1.73
C ILE A 95 2.89 -0.16 2.54
N ASP A 96 4.04 -0.56 2.02
CA ASP A 96 4.96 -1.44 2.75
C ASP A 96 5.48 -0.78 4.04
N GLU A 97 5.87 0.49 3.97
CA GLU A 97 6.28 1.28 5.14
C GLU A 97 5.15 1.41 6.18
N TYR A 98 3.90 1.60 5.74
CA TYR A 98 2.74 1.57 6.63
C TYR A 98 2.57 0.21 7.30
N ASN A 99 2.64 -0.89 6.54
CA ASN A 99 2.48 -2.25 7.08
C ASN A 99 3.51 -2.58 8.15
N GLN A 100 4.72 -2.00 8.07
CA GLN A 100 5.76 -2.17 9.10
C GLN A 100 5.41 -1.47 10.42
N ILE A 101 4.53 -0.47 10.41
CA ILE A 101 4.12 0.28 11.62
C ILE A 101 2.67 0.02 12.04
N ASP A 102 1.87 -0.70 11.25
CA ASP A 102 0.44 -0.90 11.46
C ASP A 102 0.09 -1.42 12.87
N ALA A 103 0.89 -2.37 13.38
CA ALA A 103 0.70 -2.89 14.74
C ALA A 103 0.89 -1.80 15.82
N ASP A 104 1.82 -0.88 15.63
CA ASP A 104 2.07 0.22 16.57
C ASP A 104 1.05 1.35 16.43
N VAL A 105 0.60 1.60 15.20
CA VAL A 105 -0.52 2.49 14.89
C VAL A 105 -1.78 2.00 15.61
N THR A 106 -2.08 0.71 15.52
CA THR A 106 -3.24 0.06 16.17
C THR A 106 -3.18 0.17 17.69
N LYS A 107 -1.98 0.04 18.29
CA LYS A 107 -1.80 0.25 19.74
C LYS A 107 -2.12 1.68 20.19
N ASN A 108 -1.97 2.65 19.29
CA ASN A 108 -2.32 4.07 19.50
C ASN A 108 -1.72 4.66 20.79
N LYS A 109 -0.41 4.46 20.99
CA LYS A 109 0.30 4.90 22.21
C LYS A 109 0.74 6.37 22.17
N GLY A 110 0.49 7.09 21.07
CA GLY A 110 0.96 8.47 20.89
C GLY A 110 2.48 8.59 20.75
N ASN A 111 3.14 7.57 20.20
CA ASN A 111 4.57 7.60 19.89
C ASN A 111 4.83 8.60 18.75
N LYS A 112 5.69 9.60 19.00
CA LYS A 112 6.05 10.66 18.06
C LYS A 112 6.75 10.18 16.80
N ASP A 113 7.54 9.10 16.89
CA ASP A 113 8.19 8.51 15.71
C ASP A 113 7.16 7.89 14.76
N ILE A 114 6.12 7.27 15.31
CA ILE A 114 5.02 6.68 14.52
C ILE A 114 4.18 7.80 13.89
N GLU A 115 3.92 8.87 14.63
CA GLU A 115 3.22 10.06 14.11
C GLU A 115 4.00 10.72 12.96
N SER A 116 5.33 10.84 13.09
CA SER A 116 6.21 11.34 12.02
C SER A 116 6.17 10.43 10.80
N LYS A 117 6.29 9.11 10.98
CA LYS A 117 6.23 8.16 9.86
C LYS A 117 4.90 8.21 9.12
N LEU A 118 3.77 8.33 9.82
CA LEU A 118 2.46 8.50 9.19
C LEU A 118 2.37 9.80 8.39
N THR A 119 2.95 10.88 8.91
CA THR A 119 3.02 12.16 8.21
C THR A 119 3.87 12.06 6.94
N ASP A 120 5.05 11.42 7.03
CA ASP A 120 5.95 11.22 5.89
C ASP A 120 5.30 10.35 4.81
N ILE A 121 4.65 9.25 5.20
CA ILE A 121 3.89 8.38 4.29
C ILE A 121 2.83 9.20 3.55
N ASN A 122 2.04 10.01 4.26
CA ASN A 122 1.00 10.84 3.66
C ASN A 122 1.59 11.83 2.65
N ASN A 123 2.61 12.60 3.06
CA ASN A 123 3.24 13.61 2.22
C ASN A 123 3.87 13.01 0.96
N GLN A 124 4.43 11.82 1.06
CA GLN A 124 5.06 11.16 -0.07
C GLN A 124 4.07 10.47 -1.02
N LEU A 125 2.89 10.07 -0.53
CA LEU A 125 1.78 9.70 -1.43
C LEU A 125 1.31 10.92 -2.24
N ASP A 126 1.11 12.06 -1.58
CA ASP A 126 0.71 13.30 -2.24
C ASP A 126 1.77 13.77 -3.25
N SER A 127 3.05 13.69 -2.88
CA SER A 127 4.17 14.01 -3.79
C SER A 127 4.21 13.07 -4.99
N ALA A 128 4.04 11.76 -4.78
CA ALA A 128 4.04 10.79 -5.87
C ALA A 128 2.93 11.05 -6.89
N TYR A 129 1.75 11.46 -6.43
CA TYR A 129 0.65 11.83 -7.32
C TYR A 129 0.89 13.17 -8.02
N SER A 130 1.44 14.16 -7.32
CA SER A 130 1.84 15.44 -7.92
C SER A 130 2.86 15.23 -9.04
N ASP A 131 3.89 14.43 -8.78
CA ASP A 131 4.92 14.04 -9.76
C ASP A 131 4.31 13.33 -10.96
N TYR A 132 3.39 12.39 -10.73
CA TYR A 132 2.65 11.72 -11.81
C TYR A 132 1.91 12.74 -12.68
N THR A 133 1.10 13.60 -12.07
CA THR A 133 0.27 14.58 -12.80
C THR A 133 1.10 15.58 -13.61
N THR A 134 2.31 15.89 -13.17
CA THR A 134 3.25 16.78 -13.85
C THR A 134 3.97 16.08 -15.01
N GLN A 135 4.25 14.79 -14.88
CA GLN A 135 5.01 14.02 -15.87
C GLN A 135 4.16 13.48 -17.03
N VAL A 136 2.85 13.34 -16.86
CA VAL A 136 1.96 12.83 -17.92
C VAL A 136 1.61 13.90 -18.96
N ASP A 137 1.68 13.53 -20.24
CA ASP A 137 1.22 14.35 -21.37
C ASP A 137 -0.29 14.10 -21.60
N LYS A 138 -1.13 14.91 -20.94
CA LYS A 138 -2.61 14.78 -20.96
C LYS A 138 -3.24 15.03 -22.32
N GLU A 139 -2.67 15.95 -23.11
CA GLU A 139 -3.21 16.34 -24.42
C GLU A 139 -3.11 15.22 -25.45
N ARG A 140 -2.24 14.24 -25.21
CA ARG A 140 -1.91 13.17 -26.16
C ARG A 140 -2.03 11.78 -25.58
N MET A 141 -2.79 11.63 -24.49
CA MET A 141 -3.15 10.33 -23.95
C MET A 141 -3.99 9.55 -24.97
N SER A 142 -3.60 8.30 -25.22
CA SER A 142 -4.51 7.34 -25.86
C SER A 142 -5.69 7.05 -24.93
N ASP A 143 -6.77 6.45 -25.44
CA ASP A 143 -7.92 6.13 -24.59
C ASP A 143 -7.57 5.13 -23.48
N SER A 144 -6.61 4.22 -23.73
CA SER A 144 -6.04 3.35 -22.72
C SER A 144 -5.27 4.13 -21.63
N ASP A 145 -4.49 5.15 -22.03
CA ASP A 145 -3.78 5.99 -21.07
C ASP A 145 -4.75 6.85 -20.23
N LYS A 146 -5.85 7.35 -20.83
CA LYS A 146 -6.90 8.07 -20.11
C LYS A 146 -7.62 7.19 -19.10
N ALA A 147 -7.87 5.92 -19.44
CA ALA A 147 -8.46 4.96 -18.50
C ALA A 147 -7.52 4.74 -17.30
N LYS A 148 -6.22 4.54 -17.56
CA LYS A 148 -5.20 4.44 -16.50
C LYS A 148 -5.10 5.70 -15.64
N ASP A 149 -5.14 6.89 -16.23
CA ASP A 149 -5.13 8.16 -15.50
C ASP A 149 -6.32 8.28 -14.53
N LYS A 150 -7.52 7.85 -14.98
CA LYS A 150 -8.70 7.78 -14.11
C LYS A 150 -8.51 6.79 -12.96
N ASP A 151 -7.95 5.62 -13.23
CA ASP A 151 -7.68 4.61 -12.21
C ASP A 151 -6.64 5.10 -11.19
N ILE A 152 -5.55 5.72 -11.64
CA ILE A 152 -4.53 6.34 -10.78
C ILE A 152 -5.14 7.45 -9.92
N LYS A 153 -5.99 8.31 -10.51
CA LYS A 153 -6.69 9.37 -9.77
C LYS A 153 -7.61 8.80 -8.68
N ARG A 154 -8.35 7.73 -8.98
CA ARG A 154 -9.21 7.05 -8.00
C ARG A 154 -8.36 6.43 -6.89
N LEU A 155 -7.34 5.66 -7.27
CA LEU A 155 -6.41 5.02 -6.33
C LEU A 155 -5.79 6.04 -5.38
N ASN A 156 -5.30 7.17 -5.91
CA ASN A 156 -4.72 8.21 -5.07
C ASN A 156 -5.73 8.80 -4.09
N LYS A 157 -6.93 9.11 -4.56
CA LYS A 157 -8.01 9.64 -3.70
C LYS A 157 -8.33 8.69 -2.55
N ASP A 158 -8.45 7.39 -2.85
CA ASP A 158 -8.80 6.39 -1.84
C ASP A 158 -7.65 6.19 -0.83
N LEU A 159 -6.41 6.17 -1.30
CA LEU A 159 -5.21 6.09 -0.45
C LEU A 159 -5.04 7.32 0.45
N SER A 160 -5.10 8.54 -0.11
CA SER A 160 -4.98 9.78 0.67
C SER A 160 -6.06 9.84 1.74
N LYS A 161 -7.30 9.46 1.41
CA LYS A 161 -8.39 9.40 2.40
C LYS A 161 -8.09 8.40 3.53
N ALA A 162 -7.68 7.19 3.19
CA ALA A 162 -7.40 6.14 4.17
C ALA A 162 -6.25 6.52 5.12
N ILE A 163 -5.13 6.97 4.55
CA ILE A 163 -3.94 7.35 5.32
C ILE A 163 -4.18 8.62 6.15
N THR A 164 -4.95 9.59 5.63
CA THR A 164 -5.33 10.78 6.41
C THR A 164 -6.18 10.40 7.63
N GLU A 165 -7.18 9.54 7.49
CA GLU A 165 -8.00 9.07 8.63
C GLU A 165 -7.14 8.35 9.68
N ILE A 166 -6.18 7.52 9.25
CA ILE A 166 -5.24 6.86 10.15
C ILE A 166 -4.36 7.87 10.88
N LYS A 167 -3.74 8.80 10.14
CA LYS A 167 -2.86 9.84 10.67
C LYS A 167 -3.59 10.70 11.70
N ASP A 168 -4.73 11.26 11.30
CA ASP A 168 -5.52 12.13 12.15
C ASP A 168 -6.03 11.38 13.39
N GLY A 169 -6.46 10.13 13.21
CA GLY A 169 -6.85 9.26 14.32
C GLY A 169 -5.71 9.00 15.31
N TYR A 170 -4.50 8.74 14.81
CA TYR A 170 -3.33 8.51 15.66
C TYR A 170 -2.90 9.78 16.41
N THR A 171 -2.84 10.93 15.72
CA THR A 171 -2.53 12.24 16.33
C THR A 171 -3.55 12.61 17.41
N THR A 172 -4.83 12.38 17.17
CA THR A 172 -5.92 12.72 18.11
C THR A 172 -6.23 11.61 19.13
N LYS A 173 -5.50 10.50 19.08
CA LYS A 173 -5.77 9.27 19.84
C LYS A 173 -7.19 8.70 19.65
N ASP A 174 -7.82 8.98 18.50
CA ASP A 174 -9.13 8.45 18.11
C ASP A 174 -8.98 7.07 17.43
N LYS A 175 -9.23 6.00 18.19
CA LYS A 175 -9.18 4.62 17.69
C LYS A 175 -10.21 4.34 16.59
N LYS A 176 -11.38 4.99 16.62
CA LYS A 176 -12.42 4.74 15.60
C LYS A 176 -12.00 5.27 14.24
N LYS A 177 -11.31 6.43 14.22
CA LYS A 177 -10.70 6.97 12.99
C LYS A 177 -9.62 6.07 12.43
N ILE A 178 -8.75 5.53 13.31
CA ILE A 178 -7.72 4.57 12.90
C ILE A 178 -8.35 3.33 12.27
N GLU A 179 -9.32 2.69 12.95
CA GLU A 179 -10.00 1.50 12.44
C GLU A 179 -10.74 1.78 11.12
N LYS A 180 -11.39 2.94 10.99
CA LYS A 180 -12.04 3.38 9.75
C LYS A 180 -11.02 3.54 8.62
N GLY A 181 -9.91 4.19 8.87
CA GLY A 181 -8.85 4.40 7.89
C GLY A 181 -8.17 3.09 7.46
N GLN A 182 -7.92 2.17 8.40
CA GLN A 182 -7.44 0.81 8.12
C GLN A 182 -8.39 0.03 7.21
N LYS A 183 -9.70 0.08 7.51
CA LYS A 183 -10.73 -0.56 6.67
C LYS A 183 -10.81 0.07 5.28
N LEU A 184 -10.65 1.39 5.19
CA LEU A 184 -10.58 2.07 3.89
C LEU A 184 -9.34 1.59 3.12
N LEU A 185 -8.19 1.51 3.78
CA LEU A 185 -6.93 1.08 3.17
C LEU A 185 -7.01 -0.37 2.64
N SER A 186 -7.58 -1.30 3.41
CA SER A 186 -7.77 -2.68 2.97
C SER A 186 -8.82 -2.82 1.86
N SER A 187 -9.77 -1.88 1.78
CA SER A 187 -10.75 -1.84 0.70
C SER A 187 -10.21 -1.29 -0.62
N VAL A 188 -9.05 -0.61 -0.62
CA VAL A 188 -8.42 -0.08 -1.83
C VAL A 188 -8.22 -1.20 -2.84
N THR A 189 -8.72 -0.97 -4.04
CA THR A 189 -8.63 -1.91 -5.16
C THR A 189 -7.76 -1.30 -6.24
N ILE A 190 -6.77 -2.05 -6.68
CA ILE A 190 -5.88 -1.65 -7.76
C ILE A 190 -6.38 -2.37 -9.01
N THR A 191 -7.17 -1.69 -9.83
CA THR A 191 -7.60 -2.24 -11.11
C THR A 191 -6.44 -2.19 -12.09
N SER A 192 -5.93 -3.37 -12.47
CA SER A 192 -4.95 -3.53 -13.53
C SER A 192 -5.65 -3.91 -14.83
N ASN A 193 -5.83 -2.94 -15.73
CA ASN A 193 -6.15 -3.21 -17.13
C ASN A 193 -4.87 -3.39 -17.96
#